data_AF-A0A951E592-F1
#
_entry.id   AF-A0A951E592-F1
#
_cell.length_a   1.000
_cell.length_b   1.000
_cell.length_c   1.000
_cell.angle_alpha   90.00
_cell.angle_beta   90.00
_cell.angle_gamma   90.00
#
_symmetry.space_group_name_H-M   'P 1'
#
loop_
_entity.id
_entity.type
_entity.pdbx_description
1 polymer ?
#
loop_
_entity_poly.entity_id
_entity_poly.type
_entity_poly.pdbx_seq_one_letter_code
_entity_poly.pdbx_strand_id
1 'polypeptide(L)' 'MKYHYGFDAAGKPHLWSRNGLPLEQKFPAISKAVSRLKLPSSVLDGEIVAVDENGIPRFQLLQRFQKQLQLRRLFRL' A
#
# COMPACT_ATOMS: atom_id res chain seq x y z
N MET A 1 -9.10 0.55 -0.46
CA MET A 1 -8.70 -0.48 0.54
C MET A 1 -8.08 0.23 1.73
N LYS A 2 -8.63 0.07 2.94
CA LYS A 2 -8.12 0.72 4.15
C LYS A 2 -6.77 0.14 4.60
N TYR A 3 -5.86 1.02 4.97
CA TYR A 3 -4.51 0.66 5.40
C TYR A 3 -4.02 1.62 6.49
N HIS A 4 -3.02 1.17 7.22
CA HIS A 4 -2.29 1.97 8.17
C HIS A 4 -0.82 1.95 7.80
N TYR A 5 -0.18 3.09 7.94
CA TYR A 5 1.25 3.26 7.78
C TYR A 5 1.84 3.67 9.11
N GLY A 6 2.99 3.13 9.50
CA GLY A 6 3.66 3.59 10.70
C GLY A 6 5.17 3.65 10.55
N PHE A 7 5.79 4.40 11.44
CA PHE A 7 7.24 4.49 11.59
C PHE A 7 7.64 3.86 12.91
N ASP A 8 8.52 2.87 12.87
CA ASP A 8 9.08 2.30 14.10
C ASP A 8 10.06 3.26 14.78
N ALA A 9 10.59 2.87 15.94
CA ALA A 9 11.50 3.70 16.72
C ALA A 9 12.80 4.05 15.96
N ALA A 10 13.18 3.28 14.94
CA ALA A 10 14.32 3.56 14.06
C ALA A 10 13.95 4.46 12.87
N GLY A 11 12.71 4.93 12.80
CA GLY A 11 12.18 5.72 11.68
C GLY A 11 11.96 4.87 10.42
N LYS A 12 11.96 3.53 10.53
CA LYS A 12 11.70 2.67 9.39
C LYS A 12 10.20 2.61 9.11
N PRO A 13 9.80 2.82 7.85
CA PRO A 13 8.40 2.74 7.46
C PRO A 13 7.89 1.30 7.41
N HIS A 14 6.63 1.14 7.77
CA HIS A 14 5.89 -0.11 7.69
C HIS A 14 4.46 0.18 7.21
N LEU A 15 3.90 -0.72 6.42
CA LEU A 15 2.59 -0.61 5.79
C LEU A 15 1.80 -1.89 6.02
N TRP A 16 0.69 -1.78 6.73
CA TRP A 16 -0.19 -2.91 7.01
C TRP A 16 -1.64 -2.61 6.63
N SER A 17 -2.39 -3.66 6.30
CA SER A 17 -3.83 -3.56 6.09
C SER A 17 -4.55 -3.27 7.40
N ARG A 18 -5.85 -2.93 7.31
CA ARG A 18 -6.73 -2.81 8.47
C ARG A 18 -6.74 -4.04 9.40
N ASN A 19 -6.49 -5.24 8.86
CA ASN A 19 -6.40 -6.48 9.63
C ASN A 19 -4.95 -6.91 9.95
N GLY A 20 -3.97 -6.00 9.86
CA GLY A 20 -2.60 -6.23 10.31
C GLY A 20 -1.72 -7.06 9.37
N LEU A 21 -2.13 -7.28 8.11
CA LEU A 21 -1.31 -7.99 7.13
C LEU A 21 -0.27 -7.04 6.52
N PRO A 22 1.01 -7.44 6.39
CA PRO A 22 2.03 -6.62 5.73
C PRO A 22 1.71 -6.43 4.25
N LEU A 23 1.86 -5.21 3.76
CA LEU A 23 1.49 -4.77 2.41
C LEU A 23 2.64 -4.11 1.65
N GLU A 24 3.81 -3.95 2.26
CA GLU A 24 4.98 -3.25 1.70
C GLU A 24 5.40 -3.86 0.36
N GLN A 25 5.46 -5.20 0.30
CA GLN A 25 5.81 -5.92 -0.93
C GLN A 25 4.74 -5.78 -2.02
N LYS A 26 3.48 -5.55 -1.62
CA LYS A 26 2.35 -5.40 -2.54
C LYS A 26 2.32 -4.00 -3.16
N PHE A 27 2.77 -3.00 -2.43
CA PHE A 27 2.75 -1.59 -2.84
C PHE A 27 4.09 -0.88 -2.63
N PRO A 28 5.18 -1.34 -3.27
CA PRO A 28 6.52 -0.78 -3.05
C PRO A 28 6.61 0.71 -3.40
N ALA A 29 5.84 1.17 -4.40
CA ALA A 29 5.77 2.59 -4.76
C ALA A 29 5.18 3.45 -3.64
N ILE A 30 4.15 2.96 -2.93
CA ILE A 30 3.54 3.65 -1.80
C ILE A 30 4.52 3.68 -0.63
N SER A 31 5.15 2.54 -0.31
CA SER A 31 6.18 2.47 0.73
C SER A 31 7.31 3.46 0.48
N LYS A 32 7.80 3.58 -0.77
CA LYS A 32 8.83 4.54 -1.15
C LYS A 32 8.38 6.01 -1.11
N ALA A 33 7.11 6.29 -1.39
CA ALA A 33 6.58 7.64 -1.34
C ALA A 33 6.46 8.13 0.11
N VAL A 34 5.86 7.32 0.97
CA VAL A 34 5.61 7.69 2.36
C VAL A 34 6.91 7.77 3.18
N SER A 35 7.93 6.96 2.86
CA SER A 35 9.25 7.07 3.50
C SER A 35 9.92 8.44 3.33
N ARG A 36 9.54 9.21 2.29
CA ARG A 36 10.06 10.55 2.03
C ARG A 36 9.47 11.62 2.94
N LEU A 37 8.37 11.33 3.64
CA LEU A 37 7.73 12.28 4.55
C LEU A 37 8.56 12.50 5.84
N LYS A 38 9.50 11.59 6.15
CA LYS A 38 10.42 11.70 7.31
C LYS A 38 9.68 12.04 8.62
N LEU A 39 8.56 11.36 8.85
CA LEU A 39 7.76 11.60 10.05
C LEU A 39 8.45 10.99 11.28
N PRO A 40 8.27 11.58 12.48
CA PRO A 40 8.64 10.94 13.73
C PRO A 40 7.78 9.67 13.95
N SER A 41 7.97 8.97 15.08
CA SER A 41 7.13 7.81 15.41
C SER A 41 5.65 8.21 15.36
N SER A 42 4.96 7.72 14.34
CA SER A 42 3.64 8.19 13.94
C SER A 42 2.91 7.08 13.19
N VAL A 43 1.58 7.12 13.25
CA VAL A 43 0.70 6.28 12.46
C VAL A 43 -0.13 7.17 11.54
N LEU A 44 -0.14 6.85 10.25
CA LEU A 44 -1.01 7.42 9.24
C LEU A 44 -2.11 6.42 8.92
N ASP A 45 -3.36 6.86 8.99
CA ASP A 45 -4.50 6.09 8.47
C ASP A 45 -4.90 6.64 7.10
N GLY A 46 -5.34 5.76 6.20
CA GLY A 46 -5.71 6.16 4.85
C GLY A 46 -6.32 5.06 4.01
N GLU A 47 -6.67 5.43 2.77
CA GLU A 47 -7.24 4.49 1.80
C GLU A 47 -6.42 4.43 0.51
N ILE A 48 -5.93 3.24 0.14
CA ILE A 48 -5.25 3.04 -1.15
C ILE A 48 -6.35 3.06 -2.20
N VAL A 49 -6.23 3.99 -3.13
CA VAL A 49 -7.09 4.13 -4.29
C VAL A 49 -6.29 3.95 -5.57
N ALA A 50 -6.92 3.35 -6.57
CA ALA A 50 -6.43 3.42 -7.94
C ALA A 50 -7.17 4.56 -8.63
N VAL A 51 -6.45 5.44 -9.31
CA VAL A 51 -7.01 6.57 -10.05
C VAL A 51 -6.94 6.28 -11.55
N ASP A 52 -7.90 6.79 -12.32
CA ASP A 52 -7.82 6.81 -13.78
C ASP A 52 -6.97 7.99 -14.29
N GLU A 53 -6.85 8.13 -15.60
CA GLU A 53 -6.10 9.20 -16.27
C GLU A 53 -6.58 10.62 -15.93
N ASN A 54 -7.81 10.78 -15.45
CA ASN A 54 -8.38 12.06 -15.01
C ASN A 54 -8.21 12.28 -13.50
N GLY A 55 -7.49 11.39 -12.80
CA GLY A 55 -7.31 11.44 -11.35
C GLY A 55 -8.53 10.98 -10.56
N ILE A 56 -9.54 10.40 -11.22
CA ILE A 56 -10.77 9.97 -10.53
C ILE A 56 -10.55 8.59 -9.89
N PRO A 57 -10.83 8.41 -8.59
CA PRO A 57 -10.74 7.10 -7.95
C PRO A 57 -11.68 6.07 -8.59
N ARG A 58 -11.13 4.92 -9.01
CA ARG A 58 -11.88 3.79 -9.57
C ARG A 58 -11.60 2.52 -8.77
N PHE A 59 -12.58 2.09 -7.98
CA PHE A 59 -12.44 0.88 -7.14
C PHE A 59 -12.18 -0.40 -7.94
N GLN A 60 -12.77 -0.52 -9.14
CA GLN A 60 -12.62 -1.68 -10.02
C GLN A 60 -11.16 -1.89 -10.47
N LEU A 61 -10.40 -0.82 -10.69
CA LEU A 61 -8.98 -0.90 -11.07
C LEU A 61 -8.16 -1.57 -9.95
N LEU A 62 -8.44 -1.19 -8.70
CA LEU A 62 -7.77 -1.79 -7.54
C LEU A 62 -8.06 -3.29 -7.42
N GLN A 63 -9.30 -3.72 -7.64
CA GLN A 63 -9.65 -5.15 -7.63
C GLN A 63 -8.93 -5.95 -8.72
N ARG A 64 -8.86 -5.40 -9.95
CA ARG A 64 -8.15 -6.03 -11.07
C ARG A 64 -6.66 -6.20 -10.77
N PHE A 65 -6.02 -5.16 -10.23
CA PHE A 65 -4.62 -5.22 -9.79
C PHE A 65 -4.37 -6.33 -8.76
N GLN A 66 -5.26 -6.48 -7.78
CA GLN A 66 -5.14 -7.53 -6.76
C GLN A 66 -5.25 -8.94 -7.34
N LYS A 67 -6.20 -9.18 -8.26
CA LYS A 67 -6.34 -10.47 -8.95
C LYS A 67 -5.09 -10.78 -9.78
N GLN A 68 -4.55 -9.80 -10.50
CA GLN A 68 -3.36 -9.98 -11.32
C GLN A 68 -2.11 -10.32 -10.47
N LEU A 69 -1.93 -9.68 -9.32
CA LEU A 69 -0.84 -10.02 -8.40
C LEU A 69 -0.97 -11.45 -7.84
N GLN A 70 -2.19 -11.90 -7.52
CA GLN A 70 -2.43 -13.27 -7.08
C GLN A 70 -2.08 -14.28 -8.18
N LEU A 71 -2.50 -14.02 -9.42
CA LEU A 71 -2.14 -14.84 -10.58
C LEU A 71 -0.62 -14.91 -10.76
N ARG A 72 0.09 -13.77 -10.71
CA ARG A 72 1.56 -13.75 -10.81
C ARG A 72 2.27 -14.52 -9.70
N ARG A 73 1.67 -14.61 -8.50
CA ARG A 73 2.20 -15.44 -7.41
C ARG A 73 1.96 -16.93 -7.63
N LEU A 74 0.83 -17.31 -8.25
CA LEU A 74 0.50 -18.71 -8.54
C LEU A 74 1.38 -19.32 -9.64
N PHE A 75 1.79 -18.51 -10.62
CA PHE A 75 2.57 -18.96 -11.78
C PHE A 75 4.08 -18.67 -11.70
N ARG A 76 4.62 -18.47 -10.50
CA ARG A 76 6.07 -18.32 -10.30
C ARG A 76 6.72 -19.71 -10.26
N LEU A 77 6.97 -20.28 -11.44
CA LEU A 77 7.91 -21.39 -11.67
C LEU A 77 9.29 -20.80 -12.02
#